data_AF-A0A8G1M5A3-F1
#
_entry.id   AF-A0A8G1M5A3-F1
#
_cell.length_a   1.000
_cell.length_b   1.000
_cell.length_c   1.000
_cell.angle_alpha   90.00
_cell.angle_beta   90.00
_cell.angle_gamma   90.00
#
_symmetry.space_group_name_H-M   'P 1'
#
loop_
_entity.id
_entity.type
_entity.pdbx_description
1 polymer ?
#
loop_
_entity_poly.entity_id
_entity_poly.type
_entity_poly.pdbx_seq_one_letter_code
_entity_poly.pdbx_strand_id
1 'polypeptide(L)'
;MDRRKFLIGAGGAAIGGSALLGSGAFTRVESQRQVTIEVAEDPDAYLGLEGCEGSPNSSYTNIDDSGHLEVDMSPDNPTDADGQGINSDSRSYFDDVFQICNNGKQAVCVWVEDDEGWPTYERDGQDDERRVELYTGSSMGAEDLTDLEEQSVIGEANALLLGAGDCICVGVATVSKGLSEEDQLLDELDDEITIVADADAECNAEIACGDLEAEYNCTIEDDGEFIGTRVDVNNLGTDATDFGWAVTGDPNTVRGLVRNVAALDSETFTTDASDLQDGIVWWESPEECGEELDLQTYAEFVDERGEEDELIETIEEDEVEIPDDAYVAVIDGLPIDDDTRVICDEE
;
A
#
# COMPACT_ATOMS: atom_id res chain seq x y z
N MET A 1 1.90 -73.52 -44.22
CA MET A 1 2.42 -72.45 -43.36
C MET A 1 1.63 -71.20 -43.66
N ASP A 2 1.06 -70.67 -42.58
CA ASP A 2 0.76 -69.25 -42.32
C ASP A 2 -0.32 -68.55 -43.15
N ARG A 3 -1.50 -68.25 -42.59
CA ARG A 3 -1.90 -67.48 -41.37
C ARG A 3 -2.02 -65.98 -41.64
N ARG A 4 -3.31 -65.57 -41.70
CA ARG A 4 -3.91 -64.32 -41.21
C ARG A 4 -3.66 -63.09 -42.09
N LYS A 5 -4.61 -62.75 -42.97
CA LYS A 5 -5.90 -62.05 -42.75
C LYS A 5 -5.72 -60.52 -42.64
N PHE A 6 -5.92 -59.90 -43.79
CA PHE A 6 -6.81 -58.75 -44.04
C PHE A 6 -7.62 -58.25 -42.83
N LEU A 7 -7.46 -56.97 -42.49
CA LEU A 7 -8.51 -56.08 -41.99
C LEU A 7 -8.25 -54.67 -42.54
N ILE A 8 -9.08 -54.27 -43.50
CA ILE A 8 -9.33 -52.87 -43.86
C ILE A 8 -10.28 -52.31 -42.80
N GLY A 9 -10.00 -51.12 -42.26
CA GLY A 9 -11.02 -50.37 -41.51
C GLY A 9 -10.50 -49.09 -40.87
N ALA A 10 -10.92 -47.95 -41.45
CA ALA A 10 -10.90 -46.57 -40.92
C ALA A 10 -9.52 -45.93 -40.66
N GLY A 11 -9.21 -44.70 -41.07
CA GLY A 11 -9.95 -43.68 -41.79
C GLY A 11 -8.93 -42.72 -42.39
N GLY A 12 -9.20 -42.22 -43.58
CA GLY A 12 -8.23 -41.39 -44.29
C GLY A 12 -8.71 -41.02 -45.69
N ALA A 13 -9.85 -40.32 -45.76
CA ALA A 13 -10.21 -39.43 -46.87
C ALA A 13 -11.56 -38.77 -46.62
N ALA A 14 -11.55 -37.48 -46.29
CA ALA A 14 -12.63 -36.55 -46.65
C ALA A 14 -12.05 -35.13 -46.73
N ILE A 15 -11.12 -34.92 -47.66
CA ILE A 15 -10.83 -33.59 -48.18
C ILE A 15 -11.89 -33.30 -49.24
N GLY A 16 -12.79 -32.34 -48.98
CA GLY A 16 -13.53 -31.63 -50.02
C GLY A 16 -15.05 -31.51 -49.86
N GLY A 17 -15.51 -30.38 -49.32
CA GLY A 17 -16.60 -29.60 -49.94
C GLY A 17 -18.00 -29.60 -49.31
N SER A 18 -18.24 -28.71 -48.34
CA SER A 18 -19.49 -27.96 -48.09
C SER A 18 -19.33 -27.13 -46.79
N ALA A 19 -18.81 -25.91 -46.83
CA ALA A 19 -19.55 -24.65 -46.98
C ALA A 19 -20.58 -24.36 -45.86
N LEU A 20 -20.32 -23.24 -45.16
CA LEU A 20 -21.23 -22.33 -44.45
C LEU A 20 -21.40 -22.53 -42.93
N LEU A 21 -21.38 -21.37 -42.23
CA LEU A 21 -21.66 -21.07 -40.80
C LEU A 21 -20.40 -21.00 -39.89
N GLY A 22 -19.76 -19.86 -39.61
CA GLY A 22 -19.99 -18.47 -40.01
C GLY A 22 -18.75 -17.65 -39.64
N SER A 23 -18.11 -17.04 -40.63
CA SER A 23 -17.09 -15.99 -40.39
C SER A 23 -17.83 -14.70 -39.98
N GLY A 24 -18.31 -14.67 -38.74
CA GLY A 24 -19.07 -13.54 -38.18
C GLY A 24 -18.21 -12.39 -37.69
N ALA A 25 -16.88 -12.46 -37.84
CA ALA A 25 -16.00 -11.39 -37.38
C ALA A 25 -15.98 -10.26 -38.42
N PHE A 26 -16.42 -9.07 -38.01
CA PHE A 26 -16.18 -7.85 -38.76
C PHE A 26 -14.68 -7.74 -39.03
N THR A 27 -14.27 -7.73 -40.30
CA THR A 27 -12.85 -7.56 -40.67
C THR A 27 -12.38 -6.12 -40.49
N ARG A 28 -13.33 -5.18 -40.55
CA ARG A 28 -13.15 -3.76 -40.28
C ARG A 28 -14.52 -3.18 -39.97
N VAL A 29 -14.63 -2.44 -38.89
CA VAL A 29 -15.79 -1.59 -38.62
C VAL A 29 -15.29 -0.17 -38.46
N GLU A 30 -15.93 0.76 -39.16
CA GLU A 30 -15.73 2.19 -38.95
C GLU A 30 -16.99 2.71 -38.30
N SER A 31 -16.84 3.43 -37.20
CA SER A 31 -17.97 3.81 -36.39
C SER A 31 -17.64 5.09 -35.64
N GLN A 32 -18.56 6.05 -35.72
CA GLN A 32 -18.37 7.39 -35.16
C GLN A 32 -18.66 7.36 -33.66
N ARG A 33 -17.76 7.89 -32.85
CA ARG A 33 -17.92 8.09 -31.40
C ARG A 33 -17.79 9.57 -31.11
N GLN A 34 -18.46 10.02 -30.05
CA GLN A 34 -18.27 11.37 -29.54
C GLN A 34 -17.10 11.34 -28.55
N VAL A 35 -16.20 12.31 -28.67
CA VAL A 35 -15.07 12.53 -27.76
C VAL A 35 -15.12 14.00 -27.37
N THR A 36 -15.01 14.26 -26.07
CA THR A 36 -14.88 15.60 -25.48
C THR A 36 -13.69 15.55 -24.55
N ILE A 37 -12.77 16.51 -24.69
CA ILE A 37 -11.58 16.66 -23.85
C ILE A 37 -11.51 18.16 -23.57
N GLU A 38 -11.49 18.52 -22.29
CA GLU A 38 -11.51 19.89 -21.80
C GLU A 38 -10.39 20.03 -20.77
N VAL A 39 -9.81 21.22 -20.70
CA VAL A 39 -8.82 21.59 -19.68
C VAL A 39 -9.60 22.09 -18.47
N ALA A 40 -9.18 21.68 -17.27
CA ALA A 40 -9.67 22.18 -15.99
C ALA A 40 -8.59 23.04 -15.34
N GLU A 41 -9.01 23.89 -14.40
CA GLU A 41 -8.08 24.56 -13.47
C GLU A 41 -7.50 23.52 -12.52
N ASP A 42 -6.33 23.79 -11.97
CA ASP A 42 -5.55 22.85 -11.16
C ASP A 42 -6.34 22.22 -10.00
N PRO A 43 -7.19 22.94 -9.23
CA PRO A 43 -7.97 22.30 -8.16
C PRO A 43 -8.97 21.23 -8.68
N ASP A 44 -9.49 21.42 -9.90
CA ASP A 44 -10.52 20.58 -10.52
C ASP A 44 -9.93 19.55 -11.52
N ALA A 45 -8.62 19.60 -11.79
CA ALA A 45 -7.93 18.69 -12.69
C ALA A 45 -7.83 17.27 -12.10
N TYR A 46 -7.53 16.27 -12.94
CA TYR A 46 -7.39 14.87 -12.49
C TYR A 46 -6.26 14.69 -11.46
N LEU A 47 -5.19 15.46 -11.60
CA LEU A 47 -4.24 15.72 -10.53
C LEU A 47 -4.60 17.11 -9.99
N GLY A 48 -5.25 17.13 -8.84
CA GLY A 48 -5.69 18.35 -8.17
C GLY A 48 -4.54 19.04 -7.46
N LEU A 49 -4.35 20.34 -7.67
CA LEU A 49 -3.36 21.15 -6.94
C LEU A 49 -4.03 22.40 -6.39
N GLU A 50 -3.95 22.60 -5.07
CA GLU A 50 -4.48 23.79 -4.39
C GLU A 50 -3.78 24.03 -3.04
N GLY A 51 -4.09 25.12 -2.35
CA GLY A 51 -3.58 25.36 -0.99
C GLY A 51 -4.01 24.28 0.00
N CYS A 52 -3.13 23.86 0.91
CA CYS A 52 -3.45 22.79 1.86
C CYS A 52 -4.60 23.21 2.80
N GLU A 53 -5.68 22.45 2.81
CA GLU A 53 -6.89 22.81 3.55
C GLU A 53 -6.63 22.91 5.06
N GLY A 54 -7.01 24.03 5.68
CA GLY A 54 -6.89 24.24 7.12
C GLY A 54 -5.50 24.63 7.61
N SER A 55 -4.49 24.64 6.73
CA SER A 55 -3.16 25.15 7.05
C SER A 55 -3.11 26.69 6.96
N PRO A 56 -2.48 27.40 7.91
CA PRO A 56 -2.24 28.83 7.76
C PRO A 56 -1.25 29.15 6.62
N ASN A 57 -0.38 28.21 6.25
CA ASN A 57 0.62 28.39 5.19
C ASN A 57 0.01 28.26 3.79
N SER A 58 -1.24 27.79 3.66
CA SER A 58 -2.00 27.90 2.41
C SER A 58 -2.17 29.34 1.92
N SER A 59 -1.98 30.35 2.80
CA SER A 59 -1.95 31.76 2.40
C SER A 59 -0.78 32.13 1.48
N TYR A 60 0.24 31.29 1.36
CA TYR A 60 1.31 31.47 0.36
C TYR A 60 0.94 30.90 -1.02
N THR A 61 -0.26 30.33 -1.17
CA THR A 61 -0.72 29.77 -2.44
C THR A 61 -1.78 30.64 -3.09
N ASN A 62 -1.77 30.71 -4.42
CA ASN A 62 -2.79 31.36 -5.23
C ASN A 62 -3.08 30.53 -6.48
N ILE A 63 -4.24 30.75 -7.11
CA ILE A 63 -4.53 30.24 -8.45
C ILE A 63 -4.36 31.41 -9.43
N ASP A 64 -3.50 31.24 -10.43
CA ASP A 64 -3.21 32.27 -11.42
C ASP A 64 -4.41 32.53 -12.36
N ASP A 65 -4.30 33.54 -13.23
CA ASP A 65 -5.35 33.87 -14.22
C ASP A 65 -5.62 32.74 -15.24
N SER A 66 -4.73 31.76 -15.34
CA SER A 66 -4.83 30.59 -16.22
C SER A 66 -5.39 29.36 -15.51
N GLY A 67 -5.58 29.42 -14.19
CA GLY A 67 -6.07 28.32 -13.39
C GLY A 67 -4.99 27.43 -12.77
N HIS A 68 -3.71 27.82 -12.78
CA HIS A 68 -2.61 27.03 -12.21
C HIS A 68 -2.33 27.42 -10.77
N LEU A 69 -1.92 26.45 -9.94
CA LEU A 69 -1.42 26.71 -8.61
C LEU A 69 -0.07 27.43 -8.67
N GLU A 70 0.05 28.51 -7.89
CA GLU A 70 1.29 29.24 -7.67
C GLU A 70 1.60 29.29 -6.17
N VAL A 71 2.85 29.01 -5.80
CA VAL A 71 3.36 29.27 -4.44
C VAL A 71 4.14 30.58 -4.48
N ASP A 72 3.54 31.64 -3.94
CA ASP A 72 4.09 33.00 -3.98
C ASP A 72 4.48 33.48 -2.58
N MET A 73 5.78 33.56 -2.35
CA MET A 73 6.42 34.16 -1.17
C MET A 73 7.19 35.42 -1.54
N SER A 74 6.57 36.31 -2.31
CA SER A 74 7.14 37.57 -2.80
C SER A 74 6.36 38.81 -2.31
N PRO A 75 6.80 40.03 -2.65
CA PRO A 75 6.05 41.25 -2.35
C PRO A 75 4.67 41.34 -3.01
N ASP A 76 4.39 40.53 -4.04
CA ASP A 76 3.09 40.50 -4.72
C ASP A 76 2.03 39.70 -3.94
N ASN A 77 2.46 38.84 -3.01
CA ASN A 77 1.62 38.16 -2.01
C ASN A 77 2.00 38.54 -0.56
N PRO A 78 1.73 39.79 -0.12
CA PRO A 78 2.11 40.24 1.21
C PRO A 78 1.22 39.64 2.30
N THR A 79 1.78 39.35 3.47
CA THR A 79 1.00 38.93 4.64
C THR A 79 0.18 40.09 5.22
N ASP A 80 -0.84 39.77 6.02
CA ASP A 80 -1.65 40.77 6.76
C ASP A 80 -0.82 41.70 7.67
N ALA A 81 0.41 41.30 8.00
CA ALA A 81 1.36 42.06 8.81
C ALA A 81 2.46 42.76 7.97
N ASP A 82 2.24 42.93 6.66
CA ASP A 82 3.16 43.55 5.70
C ASP A 82 4.49 42.78 5.50
N GLY A 83 4.51 41.46 5.72
CA GLY A 83 5.64 40.61 5.32
C GLY A 83 5.62 40.37 3.80
N GLN A 84 6.80 40.37 3.15
CA GLN A 84 6.92 40.44 1.68
C GLN A 84 7.90 39.42 1.09
N GLY A 85 8.14 38.32 1.81
CA GLY A 85 8.99 37.22 1.36
C GLY A 85 9.89 36.66 2.45
N ILE A 86 10.82 35.79 2.04
CA ILE A 86 11.72 35.08 2.94
C ILE A 86 12.93 35.94 3.35
N ASN A 87 13.52 35.66 4.51
CA ASN A 87 14.72 36.36 4.95
C ASN A 87 15.94 35.92 4.12
N SER A 88 16.79 36.87 3.71
CA SER A 88 18.11 36.57 3.13
C SER A 88 19.02 35.86 4.14
N ASP A 89 19.92 35.02 3.66
CA ASP A 89 20.90 34.30 4.49
C ASP A 89 20.26 33.45 5.61
N SER A 90 19.14 32.80 5.30
CA SER A 90 18.36 32.04 6.27
C SER A 90 17.98 30.66 5.77
N ARG A 91 17.49 29.83 6.70
CA ARG A 91 16.65 28.68 6.41
C ARG A 91 15.24 29.00 6.87
N SER A 92 14.26 28.72 6.02
CA SER A 92 12.84 28.91 6.37
C SER A 92 12.07 27.64 6.05
N TYR A 93 11.15 27.26 6.92
CA TYR A 93 10.35 26.05 6.82
C TYR A 93 8.87 26.42 6.93
N PHE A 94 8.07 25.90 6.01
CA PHE A 94 6.65 26.16 5.90
C PHE A 94 5.95 24.81 5.74
N ASP A 95 5.48 24.24 6.84
CA ASP A 95 4.73 22.98 6.81
C ASP A 95 3.39 23.19 6.07
N ASP A 96 2.93 22.18 5.33
CA ASP A 96 1.57 22.16 4.75
C ASP A 96 1.21 23.41 3.91
N VAL A 97 1.99 23.73 2.85
CA VAL A 97 1.74 24.92 2.01
C VAL A 97 0.63 24.65 1.00
N PHE A 98 0.80 23.64 0.17
CA PHE A 98 -0.17 23.22 -0.84
C PHE A 98 -0.49 21.73 -0.67
N GLN A 99 -1.49 21.24 -1.38
CA GLN A 99 -1.85 19.84 -1.39
C GLN A 99 -1.90 19.30 -2.81
N ILE A 100 -1.60 18.01 -2.93
CA ILE A 100 -1.75 17.24 -4.17
C ILE A 100 -2.86 16.23 -3.95
N CYS A 101 -3.88 16.27 -4.80
CA CYS A 101 -5.07 15.43 -4.73
C CYS A 101 -5.18 14.53 -5.95
N ASN A 102 -5.44 13.24 -5.74
CA ASN A 102 -5.77 12.33 -6.85
C ASN A 102 -7.28 12.38 -7.15
N ASN A 103 -7.71 13.37 -7.93
CA ASN A 103 -9.08 13.48 -8.45
C ASN A 103 -9.34 12.52 -9.64
N GLY A 104 -8.42 11.59 -9.89
CA GLY A 104 -8.49 10.60 -10.94
C GLY A 104 -9.47 9.47 -10.66
N LYS A 105 -9.18 8.30 -11.22
CA LYS A 105 -10.07 7.11 -11.15
C LYS A 105 -9.38 5.85 -10.65
N GLN A 106 -8.08 5.93 -10.37
CA GLN A 106 -7.24 4.83 -9.90
C GLN A 106 -6.12 5.42 -9.06
N ALA A 107 -5.46 4.59 -8.26
CA ALA A 107 -4.29 4.99 -7.50
C ALA A 107 -3.13 5.38 -8.42
N VAL A 108 -2.29 6.30 -7.96
CA VAL A 108 -1.10 6.79 -8.66
C VAL A 108 0.03 7.03 -7.68
N CYS A 109 1.26 6.90 -8.15
CA CYS A 109 2.45 7.36 -7.49
C CYS A 109 2.69 8.83 -7.84
N VAL A 110 2.89 9.66 -6.83
CA VAL A 110 3.12 11.11 -7.01
C VAL A 110 4.47 11.49 -6.46
N TRP A 111 5.24 12.24 -7.25
CA TRP A 111 6.51 12.84 -6.85
C TRP A 111 6.78 14.13 -7.62
N VAL A 112 7.74 14.92 -7.16
CA VAL A 112 8.29 16.07 -7.87
C VAL A 112 9.51 15.61 -8.66
N GLU A 113 9.62 15.95 -9.93
CA GLU A 113 10.76 15.58 -10.77
C GLU A 113 12.08 16.15 -10.21
N ASP A 114 13.09 15.30 -10.04
CA ASP A 114 14.43 15.71 -9.58
C ASP A 114 15.26 16.14 -10.80
N ASP A 115 15.11 17.40 -11.20
CA ASP A 115 15.83 17.97 -12.35
C ASP A 115 17.35 18.09 -12.06
N GLU A 116 18.20 17.72 -13.03
CA GLU A 116 19.67 17.85 -12.89
C GLU A 116 20.13 19.30 -12.63
N GLY A 117 19.31 20.29 -13.03
CA GLY A 117 19.51 21.72 -12.81
C GLY A 117 18.93 22.25 -11.50
N TRP A 118 18.47 21.40 -10.59
CA TRP A 118 17.91 21.86 -9.31
C TRP A 118 18.95 22.69 -8.53
N PRO A 119 18.68 23.97 -8.23
CA PRO A 119 19.66 24.84 -7.59
C PRO A 119 20.08 24.32 -6.22
N THR A 120 21.38 24.43 -5.91
CA THR A 120 21.92 24.03 -4.61
C THR A 120 22.64 25.17 -3.89
N TYR A 121 22.83 24.99 -2.58
CA TYR A 121 23.71 25.77 -1.74
C TYR A 121 24.90 24.90 -1.34
N GLU A 122 26.08 25.26 -1.81
CA GLU A 122 27.33 24.55 -1.47
C GLU A 122 27.67 24.70 0.01
N ARG A 123 27.92 23.57 0.69
CA ARG A 123 28.29 23.52 2.11
C ARG A 123 29.75 23.10 2.26
N ASP A 124 30.53 23.89 3.01
CA ASP A 124 31.97 23.59 3.17
C ASP A 124 32.19 22.24 3.88
N GLY A 125 32.75 21.28 3.13
CA GLY A 125 33.08 19.94 3.61
C GLY A 125 31.89 19.03 3.85
N GLN A 126 30.72 19.33 3.28
CA GLN A 126 29.48 18.55 3.36
C GLN A 126 28.85 18.42 1.98
N ASP A 127 27.86 17.55 1.84
CA ASP A 127 27.08 17.45 0.61
C ASP A 127 26.26 18.73 0.38
N ASP A 128 26.04 19.04 -0.89
CA ASP A 128 25.27 20.20 -1.30
C ASP A 128 23.81 20.03 -0.90
N GLU A 129 23.16 21.13 -0.60
CA GLU A 129 21.78 21.16 -0.14
C GLU A 129 20.91 21.87 -1.18
N ARG A 130 19.75 21.32 -1.52
CA ARG A 130 18.82 21.97 -2.45
C ARG A 130 18.38 23.34 -1.92
N ARG A 131 18.22 24.32 -2.82
CA ARG A 131 17.72 25.67 -2.47
C ARG A 131 16.29 25.64 -1.96
N VAL A 132 15.49 24.72 -2.52
CA VAL A 132 14.12 24.43 -2.13
C VAL A 132 14.01 22.92 -1.95
N GLU A 133 13.39 22.52 -0.84
CA GLU A 133 13.01 21.14 -0.55
C GLU A 133 11.48 21.10 -0.37
N LEU A 134 10.86 20.06 -0.90
CA LEU A 134 9.42 19.83 -0.81
C LEU A 134 9.22 18.55 -0.03
N TYR A 135 8.43 18.63 1.04
CA TYR A 135 8.35 17.54 2.02
C TYR A 135 6.94 17.35 2.56
N THR A 136 6.65 16.17 3.11
CA THR A 136 5.40 15.91 3.81
C THR A 136 5.56 15.97 5.33
N GLY A 137 4.46 16.10 6.06
CA GLY A 137 4.50 16.11 7.53
C GLY A 137 5.07 17.41 8.08
N SER A 138 6.06 17.31 8.99
CA SER A 138 6.57 18.48 9.72
C SER A 138 8.09 18.59 9.67
N SER A 139 8.56 19.83 9.53
CA SER A 139 9.98 20.20 9.63
C SER A 139 10.54 20.19 11.05
N MET A 140 9.75 19.81 12.07
CA MET A 140 10.16 19.90 13.47
C MET A 140 11.39 19.03 13.77
N GLY A 141 12.52 19.68 14.04
CA GLY A 141 13.76 19.02 14.41
C GLY A 141 14.85 19.09 13.33
N ALA A 142 14.51 19.52 12.11
CA ALA A 142 15.47 19.76 11.05
C ALA A 142 16.42 20.91 11.39
N GLU A 143 17.73 20.67 11.33
CA GLU A 143 18.77 21.69 11.45
C GLU A 143 19.15 22.25 10.06
N ASP A 144 19.00 21.44 9.02
CA ASP A 144 19.08 21.82 7.61
C ASP A 144 18.10 21.03 6.74
N LEU A 145 18.04 21.30 5.43
CA LEU A 145 17.09 20.65 4.52
C LEU A 145 17.50 19.20 4.23
N THR A 146 18.75 18.79 4.46
CA THR A 146 19.15 17.39 4.28
C THR A 146 18.56 16.48 5.35
N ASP A 147 18.20 17.03 6.51
CA ASP A 147 17.45 16.31 7.55
C ASP A 147 16.00 15.97 7.13
N LEU A 148 15.52 16.52 6.01
CA LEU A 148 14.19 16.25 5.46
C LEU A 148 14.18 15.14 4.41
N GLU A 149 15.30 14.44 4.21
CA GLU A 149 15.45 13.42 3.15
C GLU A 149 14.39 12.32 3.23
N GLU A 150 13.99 11.91 4.44
CA GLU A 150 12.96 10.88 4.66
C GLU A 150 11.54 11.40 4.38
N GLN A 151 11.31 12.71 4.44
CA GLN A 151 10.00 13.32 4.17
C GLN A 151 9.90 13.93 2.77
N SER A 152 11.02 13.98 2.04
CA SER A 152 11.10 14.59 0.71
C SER A 152 10.09 13.95 -0.23
N VAL A 153 9.56 14.76 -1.14
CA VAL A 153 8.74 14.28 -2.28
C VAL A 153 9.47 14.46 -3.62
N ILE A 154 10.74 14.85 -3.59
CA ILE A 154 11.56 15.10 -4.79
C ILE A 154 12.23 13.80 -5.24
N GLY A 155 12.04 13.43 -6.49
CA GLY A 155 12.57 12.23 -7.12
C GLY A 155 11.62 11.04 -7.05
N GLU A 156 11.67 10.16 -8.06
CA GLU A 156 10.81 8.97 -8.17
C GLU A 156 10.99 8.00 -6.98
N ALA A 157 12.19 7.93 -6.41
CA ALA A 157 12.46 7.11 -5.23
C ALA A 157 11.67 7.56 -3.97
N ASN A 158 11.19 8.80 -3.98
CA ASN A 158 10.38 9.39 -2.92
C ASN A 158 8.90 9.48 -3.31
N ALA A 159 8.46 8.71 -4.31
CA ALA A 159 7.09 8.75 -4.77
C ALA A 159 6.11 8.21 -3.73
N LEU A 160 5.02 8.94 -3.55
CA LEU A 160 3.96 8.65 -2.60
C LEU A 160 2.77 8.01 -3.30
N LEU A 161 2.22 6.94 -2.73
CA LEU A 161 0.99 6.33 -3.23
C LEU A 161 -0.23 7.17 -2.81
N LEU A 162 -1.00 7.65 -3.79
CA LEU A 162 -2.30 8.30 -3.55
C LEU A 162 -3.42 7.50 -4.18
N GLY A 163 -4.36 7.02 -3.37
CA GLY A 163 -5.62 6.44 -3.83
C GLY A 163 -6.53 7.49 -4.45
N ALA A 164 -7.56 7.03 -5.19
CA ALA A 164 -8.50 7.97 -5.82
C ALA A 164 -9.34 8.69 -4.77
N GLY A 165 -9.25 10.02 -4.75
CA GLY A 165 -9.87 10.91 -3.78
C GLY A 165 -8.97 11.29 -2.59
N ASP A 166 -7.78 10.69 -2.48
CA ASP A 166 -6.83 11.02 -1.43
C ASP A 166 -6.06 12.30 -1.78
N CYS A 167 -5.70 13.05 -0.75
CA CYS A 167 -4.89 14.25 -0.84
C CYS A 167 -3.77 14.19 0.19
N ILE A 168 -2.61 14.75 -0.15
CA ILE A 168 -1.48 14.93 0.77
C ILE A 168 -1.02 16.38 0.76
N CYS A 169 -0.74 16.94 1.94
CA CYS A 169 -0.16 18.27 2.06
C CYS A 169 1.36 18.23 1.95
N VAL A 170 1.89 19.21 1.23
CA VAL A 170 3.31 19.38 0.91
C VAL A 170 3.78 20.72 1.49
N GLY A 171 4.78 20.63 2.36
CA GLY A 171 5.53 21.76 2.90
C GLY A 171 6.65 22.20 1.97
N VAL A 172 7.16 23.41 2.24
CA VAL A 172 8.26 24.04 1.50
C VAL A 172 9.33 24.46 2.48
N ALA A 173 10.56 23.97 2.28
CA ALA A 173 11.73 24.43 3.02
C ALA A 173 12.71 25.10 2.06
N THR A 174 13.38 26.17 2.51
CA THR A 174 14.24 26.98 1.67
C THR A 174 15.57 27.32 2.33
N VAL A 175 16.62 27.47 1.53
CA VAL A 175 17.92 28.03 1.95
C VAL A 175 18.33 29.20 1.06
N SER A 176 18.27 30.40 1.62
CA SER A 176 18.64 31.66 0.95
C SER A 176 20.06 32.12 1.25
N LYS A 177 20.92 31.23 1.77
CA LYS A 177 22.32 31.54 2.09
C LYS A 177 23.11 31.97 0.86
N GLY A 178 23.81 33.09 0.97
CA GLY A 178 24.54 33.68 -0.15
C GLY A 178 23.66 34.35 -1.22
N LEU A 179 22.34 34.43 -1.02
CA LEU A 179 21.41 35.19 -1.86
C LEU A 179 21.08 36.55 -1.23
N SER A 180 20.59 37.46 -2.06
CA SER A 180 20.20 38.83 -1.75
C SER A 180 18.75 39.11 -2.18
N GLU A 181 18.27 40.31 -1.88
CA GLU A 181 16.93 40.75 -2.31
C GLU A 181 16.80 40.66 -3.84
N GLU A 182 15.64 40.22 -4.33
CA GLU A 182 15.32 39.95 -5.75
C GLU A 182 15.94 38.67 -6.34
N ASP A 183 16.83 37.96 -5.64
CA ASP A 183 17.32 36.65 -6.12
C ASP A 183 16.21 35.59 -5.97
N GLN A 184 15.96 34.83 -7.05
CA GLN A 184 14.99 33.74 -7.06
C GLN A 184 15.65 32.41 -6.73
N LEU A 185 14.97 31.58 -5.93
CA LEU A 185 15.52 30.30 -5.44
C LEU A 185 15.55 29.21 -6.51
N LEU A 186 14.68 29.32 -7.52
CA LEU A 186 14.48 28.34 -8.59
C LEU A 186 14.74 28.94 -9.99
N ASP A 187 15.51 30.02 -10.10
CA ASP A 187 15.82 30.70 -11.38
C ASP A 187 16.44 29.74 -12.42
N GLU A 188 17.25 28.76 -11.97
CA GLU A 188 17.83 27.76 -12.89
C GLU A 188 16.81 26.76 -13.45
N LEU A 189 15.62 26.68 -12.86
CA LEU A 189 14.46 25.90 -13.31
C LEU A 189 13.35 26.79 -13.92
N ASP A 190 13.66 28.04 -14.28
CA ASP A 190 12.67 29.02 -14.76
C ASP A 190 11.48 29.22 -13.77
N ASP A 191 11.75 29.07 -12.46
CA ASP A 191 10.76 29.11 -11.37
C ASP A 191 9.62 28.09 -11.48
N GLU A 192 9.81 27.00 -12.23
CA GLU A 192 8.82 25.95 -12.42
C GLU A 192 9.32 24.61 -11.85
N ILE A 193 8.40 23.79 -11.34
CA ILE A 193 8.65 22.40 -10.95
C ILE A 193 7.66 21.49 -11.66
N THR A 194 8.07 20.25 -11.95
CA THR A 194 7.18 19.23 -12.52
C THR A 194 6.69 18.29 -11.42
N ILE A 195 5.37 18.19 -11.23
CA ILE A 195 4.77 17.13 -10.42
C ILE A 195 4.35 16.00 -11.36
N VAL A 196 4.83 14.79 -11.09
CA VAL A 196 4.52 13.58 -11.85
C VAL A 196 3.50 12.76 -11.07
N ALA A 197 2.48 12.26 -11.77
CA ALA A 197 1.53 11.28 -11.25
C ALA A 197 1.47 10.09 -12.22
N ASP A 198 1.98 8.93 -11.82
CA ASP A 198 2.08 7.75 -12.66
C ASP A 198 1.39 6.55 -12.00
N ALA A 199 0.48 5.90 -12.73
CA ALA A 199 -0.23 4.71 -12.26
C ALA A 199 0.57 3.41 -12.45
N ASP A 200 1.61 3.45 -13.28
CA ASP A 200 2.45 2.30 -13.61
C ASP A 200 3.81 2.33 -12.85
N ALA A 201 4.09 3.40 -12.09
CA ALA A 201 5.28 3.49 -11.24
C ALA A 201 5.13 2.66 -9.96
N GLU A 202 6.25 2.28 -9.36
CA GLU A 202 6.31 1.62 -8.05
C GLU A 202 6.65 2.69 -7.01
N CYS A 203 5.67 3.16 -6.26
CA CYS A 203 5.90 4.12 -5.18
C CYS A 203 6.33 3.40 -3.92
N ASN A 204 7.06 4.13 -3.06
CA ASN A 204 7.17 3.78 -1.64
C ASN A 204 5.79 4.00 -1.01
N ALA A 205 4.85 3.10 -1.29
CA ALA A 205 3.70 2.96 -0.41
C ALA A 205 4.27 2.64 0.97
N GLU A 206 3.84 3.35 2.02
CA GLU A 206 3.91 2.76 3.37
C GLU A 206 3.38 1.34 3.22
N ILE A 207 4.23 0.35 3.47
CA ILE A 207 3.88 -1.03 3.18
C ILE A 207 2.78 -1.37 4.16
N ALA A 208 1.56 -1.46 3.64
CA ALA A 208 0.42 -1.85 4.44
C ALA A 208 0.65 -3.32 4.81
N CYS A 209 0.80 -3.58 6.10
CA CYS A 209 1.13 -4.90 6.60
C CYS A 209 -0.02 -5.48 7.40
N GLY A 210 -0.32 -6.76 7.18
CA GLY A 210 -1.06 -7.56 8.14
C GLY A 210 -0.16 -7.98 9.31
N ASP A 211 -0.63 -7.76 10.53
CA ASP A 211 0.02 -8.20 11.78
C ASP A 211 -1.05 -8.87 12.64
N LEU A 212 -1.15 -10.20 12.55
CA LEU A 212 -2.23 -10.94 13.19
C LEU A 212 -1.75 -11.59 14.49
N GLU A 213 -2.50 -11.36 15.56
CA GLU A 213 -2.43 -12.14 16.80
C GLU A 213 -3.70 -12.98 16.94
N ALA A 214 -3.58 -14.19 17.48
CA ALA A 214 -4.73 -15.08 17.70
C ALA A 214 -4.79 -15.57 19.14
N GLU A 215 -5.97 -15.49 19.75
CA GLU A 215 -6.18 -15.89 21.14
C GLU A 215 -7.42 -16.78 21.29
N TYR A 216 -7.28 -17.80 22.14
CA TYR A 216 -8.41 -18.60 22.61
C TYR A 216 -9.44 -17.70 23.32
N ASN A 217 -10.68 -17.76 22.85
CA ASN A 217 -11.79 -17.06 23.49
C ASN A 217 -12.56 -17.99 24.42
N CYS A 218 -13.17 -19.05 23.87
CA CYS A 218 -14.03 -19.97 24.62
C CYS A 218 -14.28 -21.29 23.87
N THR A 219 -14.68 -22.33 24.59
CA THR A 219 -15.17 -23.60 24.03
C THR A 219 -16.70 -23.59 23.98
N ILE A 220 -17.25 -24.02 22.85
CA ILE A 220 -18.68 -24.12 22.61
C ILE A 220 -19.19 -25.45 23.17
N GLU A 221 -20.21 -25.37 24.02
CA GLU A 221 -20.90 -26.52 24.62
C GLU A 221 -22.35 -26.57 24.13
N ASP A 222 -22.79 -27.73 23.67
CA ASP A 222 -24.20 -28.02 23.35
C ASP A 222 -24.63 -29.30 24.10
N ASP A 223 -25.69 -29.19 24.91
CA ASP A 223 -26.26 -30.30 25.70
C ASP A 223 -25.22 -31.11 26.54
N GLY A 224 -24.15 -30.47 27.02
CA GLY A 224 -23.10 -31.11 27.83
C GLY A 224 -21.96 -31.73 27.03
N GLU A 225 -21.93 -31.52 25.71
CA GLU A 225 -20.88 -31.96 24.80
C GLU A 225 -20.16 -30.74 24.22
N PHE A 226 -18.83 -30.75 24.24
CA PHE A 226 -18.03 -29.71 23.58
C PHE A 226 -18.04 -29.98 22.09
N ILE A 227 -18.41 -28.97 21.30
CA ILE A 227 -18.62 -29.11 19.85
C ILE A 227 -17.70 -28.22 19.01
N GLY A 228 -16.91 -27.35 19.62
CA GLY A 228 -15.99 -26.49 18.90
C GLY A 228 -15.32 -25.46 19.80
N THR A 229 -14.41 -24.68 19.22
CA THR A 229 -13.65 -23.65 19.92
C THR A 229 -13.71 -22.34 19.15
N ARG A 230 -13.94 -21.24 19.87
CA ARG A 230 -13.96 -19.88 19.36
C ARG A 230 -12.58 -19.24 19.58
N VAL A 231 -12.05 -18.61 18.54
CA VAL A 231 -10.75 -17.96 18.52
C VAL A 231 -10.93 -16.55 18.00
N ASP A 232 -10.37 -15.59 18.71
CA ASP A 232 -10.32 -14.19 18.28
C ASP A 232 -9.01 -13.94 17.53
N VAL A 233 -9.10 -13.18 16.46
CA VAL A 233 -7.97 -12.75 15.64
C VAL A 233 -7.96 -11.23 15.64
N ASN A 234 -6.89 -10.65 16.15
CA ASN A 234 -6.68 -9.21 16.19
C ASN A 234 -5.69 -8.84 15.11
N ASN A 235 -6.05 -7.90 14.25
CA ASN A 235 -5.14 -7.33 13.29
C ASN A 235 -4.58 -6.02 13.86
N LEU A 236 -3.32 -6.05 14.29
CA LEU A 236 -2.59 -4.88 14.77
C LEU A 236 -1.98 -4.08 13.62
N GLY A 237 -2.03 -4.63 12.40
CA GLY A 237 -1.46 -4.08 11.19
C GLY A 237 -2.32 -3.01 10.53
N THR A 238 -1.74 -2.40 9.50
CA THR A 238 -2.33 -1.30 8.72
C THR A 238 -3.03 -1.77 7.45
N ASP A 239 -2.87 -3.04 7.06
CA ASP A 239 -3.61 -3.64 5.93
C ASP A 239 -4.79 -4.51 6.37
N ALA A 240 -5.87 -4.47 5.61
CA ALA A 240 -6.97 -5.42 5.78
C ALA A 240 -6.51 -6.80 5.28
N THR A 241 -6.48 -7.78 6.18
CA THR A 241 -5.73 -9.02 5.95
C THR A 241 -6.67 -10.20 5.80
N ASP A 242 -6.53 -10.92 4.68
CA ASP A 242 -7.14 -12.23 4.51
C ASP A 242 -6.31 -13.29 5.27
N PHE A 243 -6.99 -14.15 6.03
CA PHE A 243 -6.30 -15.15 6.85
C PHE A 243 -7.00 -16.51 6.83
N GLY A 244 -6.17 -17.53 7.07
CA GLY A 244 -6.55 -18.91 7.31
C GLY A 244 -6.11 -19.37 8.70
N TRP A 245 -6.35 -20.64 9.01
CA TRP A 245 -5.90 -21.23 10.27
C TRP A 245 -5.64 -22.72 10.11
N ALA A 246 -4.78 -23.25 10.99
CA ALA A 246 -4.56 -24.67 11.12
C ALA A 246 -4.63 -25.08 12.59
N VAL A 247 -5.40 -26.12 12.89
CA VAL A 247 -5.71 -26.50 14.28
C VAL A 247 -5.71 -28.01 14.47
N THR A 248 -5.13 -28.46 15.58
CA THR A 248 -5.19 -29.87 15.99
C THR A 248 -6.61 -30.27 16.40
N GLY A 249 -6.96 -31.54 16.19
CA GLY A 249 -8.26 -32.08 16.61
C GLY A 249 -9.46 -31.67 15.75
N ASP A 250 -9.27 -30.87 14.70
CA ASP A 250 -10.30 -30.58 13.69
C ASP A 250 -10.19 -31.56 12.51
N PRO A 251 -11.30 -32.18 12.05
CA PRO A 251 -11.32 -33.03 10.85
C PRO A 251 -10.98 -32.29 9.55
N ASN A 252 -11.03 -30.96 9.53
CA ASN A 252 -10.49 -30.11 8.47
C ASN A 252 -9.40 -29.23 9.11
N THR A 253 -8.26 -29.86 9.35
CA THR A 253 -7.14 -29.29 10.11
C THR A 253 -6.75 -27.94 9.54
N VAL A 254 -6.63 -27.83 8.21
CA VAL A 254 -6.25 -26.58 7.55
C VAL A 254 -7.45 -25.92 6.87
N ARG A 255 -7.59 -24.62 7.13
CA ARG A 255 -8.45 -23.71 6.38
C ARG A 255 -7.58 -22.71 5.64
N GLY A 256 -7.82 -22.56 4.34
CA GLY A 256 -7.19 -21.51 3.53
C GLY A 256 -7.61 -20.10 3.95
N LEU A 257 -7.20 -19.10 3.17
CA LEU A 257 -7.59 -17.70 3.34
C LEU A 257 -9.11 -17.50 3.10
N VAL A 258 -9.92 -17.73 4.14
CA VAL A 258 -11.40 -17.78 4.05
C VAL A 258 -12.09 -16.74 4.93
N ARG A 259 -11.31 -15.94 5.66
CA ARG A 259 -11.75 -14.83 6.49
C ARG A 259 -10.90 -13.61 6.19
N ASN A 260 -11.46 -12.45 6.51
CA ASN A 260 -10.82 -11.15 6.39
C ASN A 260 -11.01 -10.40 7.71
N VAL A 261 -9.98 -9.70 8.16
CA VAL A 261 -10.05 -8.78 9.30
C VAL A 261 -9.53 -7.42 8.85
N ALA A 262 -10.30 -6.37 9.10
CA ALA A 262 -9.89 -5.01 8.74
C ALA A 262 -8.64 -4.60 9.53
N ALA A 263 -7.90 -3.62 9.02
CA ALA A 263 -6.78 -3.02 9.74
C ALA A 263 -7.22 -2.47 11.11
N LEU A 264 -6.41 -2.70 12.15
CA LEU A 264 -6.68 -2.26 13.52
C LEU A 264 -8.05 -2.71 14.08
N ASP A 265 -8.52 -3.87 13.64
CA ASP A 265 -9.81 -4.45 14.02
C ASP A 265 -9.64 -5.90 14.47
N SER A 266 -10.74 -6.51 14.94
CA SER A 266 -10.75 -7.92 15.31
C SER A 266 -11.89 -8.69 14.64
N GLU A 267 -11.63 -9.97 14.38
CA GLU A 267 -12.58 -10.92 13.81
C GLU A 267 -12.53 -12.21 14.63
N THR A 268 -13.62 -12.96 14.65
CA THR A 268 -13.70 -14.21 15.40
C THR A 268 -14.08 -15.35 14.48
N PHE A 269 -13.40 -16.49 14.61
CA PHE A 269 -13.80 -17.72 13.93
C PHE A 269 -14.10 -18.84 14.93
N THR A 270 -14.68 -19.92 14.40
CA THR A 270 -15.01 -21.11 15.18
C THR A 270 -14.47 -22.34 14.46
N THR A 271 -13.77 -23.18 15.22
CA THR A 271 -13.28 -24.49 14.79
C THR A 271 -14.24 -25.58 15.23
N ASP A 272 -14.21 -26.72 14.55
CA ASP A 272 -14.92 -27.92 14.98
C ASP A 272 -14.08 -28.72 16.02
N ALA A 273 -12.89 -28.23 16.38
CA ALA A 273 -12.04 -28.81 17.42
C ALA A 273 -12.63 -28.52 18.81
N SER A 274 -13.27 -29.52 19.40
CA SER A 274 -13.82 -29.46 20.76
C SER A 274 -12.76 -29.47 21.87
N ASP A 275 -11.55 -29.94 21.55
CA ASP A 275 -10.41 -30.01 22.45
C ASP A 275 -9.16 -29.50 21.71
N LEU A 276 -9.15 -28.20 21.43
CA LEU A 276 -8.07 -27.55 20.69
C LEU A 276 -6.81 -27.50 21.57
N GLN A 277 -5.80 -28.30 21.23
CA GLN A 277 -4.54 -28.41 21.97
C GLN A 277 -3.44 -27.51 21.42
N ASP A 278 -3.48 -27.25 20.12
CA ASP A 278 -2.50 -26.44 19.40
C ASP A 278 -3.08 -25.94 18.08
N GLY A 279 -2.60 -24.79 17.61
CA GLY A 279 -2.99 -24.22 16.33
C GLY A 279 -2.35 -22.88 16.01
N ILE A 280 -2.47 -22.48 14.75
CA ILE A 280 -1.95 -21.24 14.20
C ILE A 280 -3.03 -20.53 13.36
N VAL A 281 -2.93 -19.22 13.26
CA VAL A 281 -3.48 -18.45 12.14
C VAL A 281 -2.35 -18.15 11.16
N TRP A 282 -2.68 -18.03 9.88
CA TRP A 282 -1.70 -17.73 8.84
C TRP A 282 -2.25 -16.76 7.79
N TRP A 283 -1.38 -15.94 7.23
CA TRP A 283 -1.71 -14.95 6.21
C TRP A 283 -0.52 -14.71 5.27
N GLU A 284 -0.77 -14.01 4.16
CA GLU A 284 0.26 -13.58 3.22
C GLU A 284 0.38 -12.05 3.30
N SER A 285 1.61 -11.55 3.48
CA SER A 285 1.96 -10.11 3.45
C SER A 285 3.26 -9.94 2.62
N PRO A 286 3.58 -8.71 2.16
CA PRO A 286 4.88 -8.42 1.54
C PRO A 286 6.08 -8.81 2.44
N GLU A 287 7.21 -9.22 1.85
CA GLU A 287 8.40 -9.67 2.60
C GLU A 287 8.94 -8.60 3.56
N GLU A 288 8.82 -7.34 3.15
CA GLU A 288 9.24 -6.17 3.92
C GLU A 288 8.48 -6.04 5.25
N CYS A 289 7.23 -6.52 5.31
CA CYS A 289 6.45 -6.57 6.56
C CYS A 289 7.10 -7.49 7.59
N GLY A 290 7.70 -8.60 7.15
CA GLY A 290 8.39 -9.53 8.03
C GLY A 290 9.59 -8.89 8.71
N GLU A 291 10.37 -8.09 7.98
CA GLU A 291 11.52 -7.38 8.55
C GLU A 291 11.11 -6.23 9.49
N GLU A 292 10.06 -5.49 9.14
CA GLU A 292 9.59 -4.32 9.90
C GLU A 292 8.91 -4.72 11.21
N LEU A 293 8.07 -5.75 11.17
CA LEU A 293 7.21 -6.17 12.29
C LEU A 293 7.74 -7.42 13.02
N ASP A 294 8.89 -7.97 12.62
CA ASP A 294 9.48 -9.18 13.22
C ASP A 294 8.54 -10.39 13.13
N LEU A 295 7.85 -10.55 11.99
CA LEU A 295 6.89 -11.63 11.76
C LEU A 295 7.62 -12.96 11.49
N GLN A 296 7.10 -14.05 12.05
CA GLN A 296 7.61 -15.40 11.81
C GLN A 296 6.96 -16.01 10.57
N THR A 297 7.77 -16.51 9.63
CA THR A 297 7.28 -17.29 8.48
C THR A 297 6.94 -18.73 8.87
N TYR A 298 6.10 -19.40 8.08
CA TYR A 298 5.72 -20.79 8.31
C TYR A 298 6.95 -21.72 8.24
N ALA A 299 7.87 -21.49 7.31
CA ALA A 299 9.11 -22.26 7.24
C ALA A 299 9.97 -22.11 8.51
N GLU A 300 10.09 -20.89 9.05
CA GLU A 300 10.80 -20.64 10.32
C GLU A 300 10.11 -21.30 11.51
N PHE A 301 8.77 -21.25 11.54
CA PHE A 301 7.96 -21.93 12.54
C PHE A 301 8.19 -23.46 12.51
N VAL A 302 8.22 -24.05 11.32
CA VAL A 302 8.50 -25.49 11.12
C VAL A 302 9.92 -25.82 11.56
N ASP A 303 10.91 -25.01 11.21
CA ASP A 303 12.31 -25.19 11.63
C ASP A 303 12.49 -25.09 13.17
N GLU A 304 11.72 -24.21 13.83
CA GLU A 304 11.76 -24.03 15.28
C GLU A 304 11.15 -25.22 16.04
N ARG A 305 9.96 -25.67 15.63
CA ARG A 305 9.23 -26.76 16.30
C ARG A 305 9.71 -28.15 15.88
N GLY A 306 10.14 -28.30 14.63
CA GLY A 306 10.61 -29.53 14.00
C GLY A 306 9.50 -30.35 13.32
N GLU A 307 9.85 -31.07 12.26
CA GLU A 307 8.93 -31.87 11.42
C GLU A 307 8.16 -32.98 12.18
N GLU A 308 8.60 -33.39 13.38
CA GLU A 308 7.93 -34.41 14.20
C GLU A 308 6.90 -33.79 15.19
N ASP A 309 6.64 -32.48 15.10
CA ASP A 309 5.62 -31.80 15.90
C ASP A 309 4.20 -32.20 15.45
N GLU A 310 3.30 -32.44 16.40
CA GLU A 310 1.96 -32.97 16.11
C GLU A 310 1.12 -32.04 15.22
N LEU A 311 1.23 -30.72 15.42
CA LEU A 311 0.51 -29.76 14.57
C LEU A 311 1.07 -29.79 13.14
N ILE A 312 2.40 -29.81 13.00
CA ILE A 312 3.07 -29.83 11.70
C ILE A 312 2.75 -31.11 10.94
N GLU A 313 2.88 -32.28 11.58
CA GLU A 313 2.51 -33.57 10.98
C GLU A 313 1.05 -33.56 10.50
N THR A 314 0.14 -32.94 11.27
CA THR A 314 -1.28 -32.88 10.88
C THR A 314 -1.51 -31.90 9.71
N ILE A 315 -0.80 -30.78 9.66
CA ILE A 315 -0.85 -29.83 8.54
C ILE A 315 -0.35 -30.48 7.25
N GLU A 316 0.78 -31.19 7.31
CA GLU A 316 1.38 -31.85 6.14
C GLU A 316 0.53 -33.01 5.57
N GLU A 317 -0.36 -33.57 6.39
CA GLU A 317 -1.31 -34.61 5.95
C GLU A 317 -2.59 -34.04 5.30
N ASP A 318 -2.84 -32.72 5.39
CA ASP A 318 -4.02 -32.05 4.82
C ASP A 318 -3.91 -31.84 3.29
N GLU A 319 -5.04 -31.56 2.63
CA GLU A 319 -5.07 -31.23 1.20
C GLU A 319 -4.72 -29.75 0.93
N VAL A 320 -4.85 -28.88 1.94
CA VAL A 320 -4.53 -27.45 1.84
C VAL A 320 -3.12 -27.21 2.35
N GLU A 321 -2.23 -26.77 1.46
CA GLU A 321 -0.84 -26.41 1.78
C GLU A 321 -0.76 -24.97 2.29
N ILE A 322 0.03 -24.75 3.34
CA ILE A 322 0.44 -23.41 3.80
C ILE A 322 1.77 -23.09 3.10
N PRO A 323 1.89 -21.95 2.38
CA PRO A 323 3.15 -21.55 1.76
C PRO A 323 4.26 -21.35 2.80
N ASP A 324 5.49 -21.73 2.46
CA ASP A 324 6.68 -21.58 3.33
C ASP A 324 6.94 -20.11 3.73
N ASP A 325 6.59 -19.17 2.84
CA ASP A 325 6.72 -17.72 2.98
C ASP A 325 5.49 -17.05 3.61
N ALA A 326 4.43 -17.79 3.93
CA ALA A 326 3.31 -17.24 4.68
C ALA A 326 3.72 -16.90 6.11
N TYR A 327 3.14 -15.85 6.68
CA TYR A 327 3.35 -15.49 8.08
C TYR A 327 2.37 -16.24 8.99
N VAL A 328 2.81 -16.55 10.20
CA VAL A 328 2.03 -17.33 11.17
C VAL A 328 2.03 -16.71 12.56
N ALA A 329 0.93 -16.89 13.27
CA ALA A 329 0.83 -16.60 14.69
C ALA A 329 0.17 -17.78 15.42
N VAL A 330 0.78 -18.18 16.54
CA VAL A 330 0.26 -19.26 17.39
C VAL A 330 -1.01 -18.79 18.09
N ILE A 331 -2.00 -19.68 18.18
CA ILE A 331 -3.20 -19.41 18.96
C ILE A 331 -2.84 -19.52 20.44
N ASP A 332 -2.78 -18.38 21.11
CA ASP A 332 -2.38 -18.31 22.52
C ASP A 332 -3.55 -18.57 23.47
N GLY A 333 -3.21 -18.89 24.72
CA GLY A 333 -4.20 -19.01 25.80
C GLY A 333 -5.08 -20.26 25.76
N LEU A 334 -4.73 -21.27 24.97
CA LEU A 334 -5.47 -22.53 24.89
C LEU A 334 -5.60 -23.22 26.27
N PRO A 335 -6.75 -23.87 26.55
CA PRO A 335 -7.00 -24.50 27.83
C PRO A 335 -6.13 -25.75 28.01
N ILE A 336 -5.47 -25.85 29.17
CA ILE A 336 -4.60 -26.99 29.51
C ILE A 336 -5.43 -28.17 30.05
N ASP A 337 -6.59 -27.86 30.64
CA ASP A 337 -7.52 -28.80 31.24
C ASP A 337 -8.94 -28.22 31.34
N ASP A 338 -9.91 -29.04 31.77
CA ASP A 338 -11.29 -28.62 31.94
C ASP A 338 -11.47 -27.48 32.97
N ASP A 339 -10.51 -27.28 33.89
CA ASP A 339 -10.57 -26.22 34.92
C ASP A 339 -10.15 -24.85 34.35
N THR A 340 -9.36 -24.83 33.27
CA THR A 340 -8.92 -23.62 32.55
C THR A 340 -9.77 -23.30 31.33
N ARG A 341 -10.69 -24.21 30.96
CA ARG A 341 -11.62 -24.03 29.85
C ARG A 341 -12.72 -23.01 30.19
N VAL A 342 -12.80 -21.96 29.38
CA VAL A 342 -13.89 -20.98 29.39
C VAL A 342 -15.01 -21.47 28.48
N ILE A 343 -16.24 -21.60 28.99
CA ILE A 343 -17.40 -21.97 28.18
C ILE A 343 -18.02 -20.71 27.58
N CYS A 344 -18.33 -20.74 26.28
CA CYS A 344 -18.98 -19.63 25.61
C CYS A 344 -20.35 -19.34 26.25
N ASP A 345 -20.68 -18.07 26.46
CA ASP A 345 -22.03 -17.70 26.88
C ASP A 345 -23.04 -18.10 25.78
N GLU A 346 -24.18 -18.69 26.17
CA GLU A 346 -25.31 -18.92 25.26
C GLU A 346 -25.84 -17.56 24.78
N GLU A 347 -25.68 -17.24 23.49
CA GLU A 347 -26.28 -16.04 22.86
C GLU A 347 -27.80 -16.11 22.73
#